data_AF-A0AAU7Z7P6-F1
#
_entry.id   AF-A0AAU7Z7P6-F1
#
_cell.length_a   1.000
_cell.length_b   1.000
_cell.length_c   1.000
_cell.angle_alpha   90.00
_cell.angle_beta   90.00
_cell.angle_gamma   90.00
#
_symmetry.space_group_name_H-M   'P 1'
#
loop_
_entity.id
_entity.type
_entity.pdbx_description
1 polymer ?
#
loop_
_entity_poly.entity_id
_entity_poly.type
_entity_poly.pdbx_seq_one_letter_code
_entity_poly.pdbx_strand_id
1 'polypeptide(L)'
;MKRPAHWLHASAALLVAATIFVCPKPAAADTYTIFDLGNANGRGIYGIDAGGDVVVSQTYGCGLASFTCYVTYVDGVAGTPSSSLPDMVYDDGTPCSSTPSGFDALKNVCNQGVVGLGTVYNPNGSKNGTYIGSGNNMQFLSGGSADQAFLNSVGDFAWTDGQGEEIFEAIDTSATAVSPIPEPGSLLLVGTGLLWFTAAVRRRANR
;
A
#
# COMPACT_ATOMS: atom_id res chain seq x y z
N MET A 1 9.60 -4.58 68.08
CA MET A 1 9.66 -3.75 66.86
C MET A 1 9.98 -4.65 65.66
N LYS A 2 9.01 -4.95 64.80
CA LYS A 2 9.20 -5.75 63.58
C LYS A 2 9.08 -4.80 62.38
N ARG A 3 10.15 -4.65 61.58
CA ARG A 3 10.14 -3.86 60.34
C ARG A 3 9.53 -4.68 59.19
N PRO A 4 8.69 -4.12 58.32
CA PRO A 4 8.07 -4.85 57.22
C PRO A 4 9.03 -4.98 56.02
N ALA A 5 9.32 -6.22 55.62
CA ALA A 5 10.13 -6.58 54.46
C ALA A 5 9.32 -6.59 53.14
N HIS A 6 8.52 -5.56 52.89
CA HIS A 6 7.62 -5.52 51.72
C HIS A 6 8.18 -4.80 50.48
N TRP A 7 9.36 -4.18 50.55
CA TRP A 7 9.84 -3.27 49.51
C TRP A 7 10.72 -3.89 48.40
N LEU A 8 11.21 -5.13 48.56
CA LEU A 8 12.15 -5.73 47.59
C LEU A 8 11.47 -6.46 46.41
N HIS A 9 10.18 -6.78 46.49
CA HIS A 9 9.50 -7.54 45.43
C HIS A 9 8.98 -6.65 44.29
N ALA A 10 8.79 -5.35 44.54
CA ALA A 10 8.30 -4.41 43.54
C ALA A 10 9.34 -4.13 42.43
N SER A 11 10.63 -4.14 42.77
CA SER A 11 11.71 -3.75 41.84
C SER A 11 12.04 -4.83 40.80
N ALA A 12 11.90 -6.11 41.14
CA ALA A 12 12.17 -7.22 40.21
C ALA A 12 11.09 -7.35 39.12
N ALA A 13 9.83 -7.04 39.44
CA ALA A 13 8.73 -7.06 38.48
C ALA A 13 8.84 -5.95 37.41
N LEU A 14 9.38 -4.78 37.79
CA LEU A 14 9.66 -3.67 36.86
C LEU A 14 10.77 -4.02 35.85
N LEU A 15 11.76 -4.80 36.27
CA LEU A 15 12.92 -5.17 35.42
C LEU A 15 12.57 -6.24 34.38
N VAL A 16 11.72 -7.22 34.74
CA VAL A 16 11.21 -8.24 33.80
C VAL A 16 10.25 -7.62 32.78
N ALA A 17 9.41 -6.67 33.20
CA ALA A 17 8.55 -5.93 32.28
C ALA A 17 9.38 -5.20 31.21
N ALA A 18 10.50 -4.57 31.59
CA ALA A 18 11.38 -3.85 30.66
C ALA A 18 12.03 -4.75 29.59
N THR A 19 12.34 -6.02 29.91
CA THR A 19 12.99 -6.94 28.95
C THR A 19 12.04 -7.55 27.91
N ILE A 20 10.73 -7.56 28.16
CA ILE A 20 9.72 -8.10 27.21
C ILE A 20 9.41 -7.07 26.09
N PHE A 21 9.78 -5.79 26.26
CA PHE A 21 9.61 -4.73 25.26
C PHE A 21 10.63 -4.77 24.10
N VAL A 22 11.59 -5.71 24.07
CA VAL A 22 12.72 -5.64 23.11
C VAL A 22 12.56 -6.55 21.88
N CYS A 23 11.47 -7.32 21.75
CA CYS A 23 11.20 -8.12 20.55
C CYS A 23 10.05 -7.52 19.73
N PRO A 24 10.32 -6.57 18.79
CA PRO A 24 9.33 -6.13 17.83
C PRO A 24 8.87 -7.32 16.97
N LYS A 25 7.55 -7.56 16.90
CA LYS A 25 6.95 -8.41 15.87
C LYS A 25 6.59 -7.54 14.66
N PRO A 26 6.85 -8.00 13.44
CA PRO A 26 6.47 -7.26 12.25
C PRO A 26 4.94 -7.16 12.15
N ALA A 27 4.41 -5.94 12.24
CA ALA A 27 3.08 -5.61 11.74
C ALA A 27 3.18 -5.41 10.22
N ALA A 28 2.39 -6.13 9.43
CA ALA A 28 2.35 -5.91 7.98
C ALA A 28 1.63 -4.59 7.73
N ALA A 29 2.39 -3.50 7.62
CA ALA A 29 1.91 -2.25 7.05
C ALA A 29 1.47 -2.51 5.60
N ASP A 30 0.56 -1.68 5.07
CA ASP A 30 0.17 -1.72 3.67
C ASP A 30 1.43 -1.63 2.78
N THR A 31 1.67 -2.64 1.94
CA THR A 31 2.86 -2.68 1.08
C THR A 31 2.91 -1.51 0.10
N TYR A 32 1.76 -0.91 -0.21
CA TYR A 32 1.62 0.15 -1.19
C TYR A 32 1.04 1.41 -0.58
N THR A 33 1.56 2.56 -1.00
CA THR A 33 0.90 3.86 -0.81
C THR A 33 0.21 4.26 -2.10
N ILE A 34 -1.08 4.59 -2.04
CA ILE A 34 -1.88 4.95 -3.23
C ILE A 34 -2.10 6.47 -3.27
N PHE A 35 -1.78 7.07 -4.41
CA PHE A 35 -2.00 8.48 -4.72
C PHE A 35 -3.05 8.62 -5.81
N ASP A 36 -3.93 9.62 -5.64
CA ASP A 36 -4.84 10.09 -6.67
C ASP A 36 -4.14 11.21 -7.47
N LEU A 37 -3.88 10.95 -8.75
CA LEU A 37 -3.24 11.88 -9.70
C LEU A 37 -4.26 12.79 -10.40
N GLY A 38 -5.52 12.72 -9.98
CA GLY A 38 -6.64 13.51 -10.42
C GLY A 38 -7.45 12.87 -11.54
N ASN A 39 -8.34 13.68 -12.11
CA ASN A 39 -9.35 13.24 -13.07
C ASN A 39 -8.73 12.74 -14.41
N ALA A 40 -9.31 11.68 -14.99
CA ALA A 40 -8.94 11.06 -16.27
C ALA A 40 -9.68 11.64 -17.50
N ASN A 41 -10.65 12.54 -17.31
CA ASN A 41 -11.43 13.15 -18.41
C ASN A 41 -10.54 14.00 -19.33
N GLY A 42 -10.24 13.46 -20.52
CA GLY A 42 -9.32 14.08 -21.48
C GLY A 42 -7.85 14.03 -21.05
N ARG A 43 -7.55 13.18 -20.06
CA ARG A 43 -6.23 12.86 -19.52
C ARG A 43 -6.03 11.35 -19.63
N GLY A 44 -4.78 10.89 -19.65
CA GLY A 44 -4.49 9.46 -19.71
C GLY A 44 -3.03 9.22 -19.39
N ILE A 45 -2.74 8.07 -18.80
CA ILE A 45 -1.36 7.70 -18.51
C ILE A 45 -0.66 7.47 -19.85
N TYR A 46 0.45 8.16 -20.05
CA TYR A 46 1.35 7.98 -21.17
C TYR A 46 2.30 6.81 -20.91
N GLY A 47 2.91 6.78 -19.72
CA GLY A 47 3.81 5.71 -19.28
C GLY A 47 4.36 5.96 -17.88
N ILE A 48 5.09 4.98 -17.35
CA ILE A 48 5.82 5.02 -16.08
C ILE A 48 7.29 4.67 -16.34
N ASP A 49 8.22 5.28 -15.62
CA ASP A 49 9.64 4.93 -15.74
C ASP A 49 10.10 3.92 -14.66
N ALA A 50 11.36 3.50 -14.74
CA ALA A 50 11.94 2.56 -13.76
C ALA A 50 12.13 3.15 -12.35
N GLY A 51 12.01 4.47 -12.18
CA GLY A 51 12.04 5.16 -10.89
C GLY A 51 10.67 5.27 -10.24
N GLY A 52 9.58 4.99 -10.98
CA GLY A 52 8.21 5.16 -10.52
C GLY A 52 7.56 6.45 -11.04
N ASP A 53 8.26 7.27 -11.83
CA ASP A 53 7.73 8.55 -12.30
C ASP A 53 6.64 8.32 -13.35
N VAL A 54 5.41 8.76 -13.05
CA VAL A 54 4.24 8.59 -13.93
C VAL A 54 4.05 9.82 -14.82
N VAL A 55 3.98 9.63 -16.14
CA VAL A 55 3.62 10.70 -17.08
C VAL A 55 2.15 10.60 -17.44
N VAL A 56 1.41 11.65 -17.16
CA VAL A 56 0.03 11.82 -17.62
C VAL A 56 0.03 12.76 -18.82
N SER A 57 -0.51 12.28 -19.93
CA SER A 57 -0.83 13.10 -21.09
C SER A 57 -2.23 13.71 -20.94
N GLN A 58 -2.42 14.94 -21.43
CA GLN A 58 -3.70 15.63 -21.39
C GLN A 58 -3.88 16.54 -22.60
N THR A 59 -5.14 16.78 -22.97
CA THR A 59 -5.51 17.54 -24.18
C THR A 59 -5.55 19.07 -23.98
N TYR A 60 -5.17 19.56 -22.80
CA TYR A 60 -5.20 20.98 -22.42
C TYR A 60 -4.12 21.30 -21.38
N GLY A 61 -3.73 22.58 -21.21
CA GLY A 61 -2.86 23.01 -20.09
C GLY A 61 -1.54 23.71 -20.46
N CYS A 62 -1.10 23.68 -21.71
CA CYS A 62 0.16 24.28 -22.18
C CYS A 62 -0.09 25.46 -23.13
N GLY A 63 -1.30 26.03 -23.06
CA GLY A 63 -1.74 27.11 -23.95
C GLY A 63 -2.13 26.65 -25.34
N LEU A 64 -2.39 27.61 -26.23
CA LEU A 64 -2.96 27.40 -27.57
C LEU A 64 -1.97 26.81 -28.59
N ALA A 65 -0.67 26.74 -28.25
CA ALA A 65 0.38 26.32 -29.17
C ALA A 65 0.55 24.80 -29.26
N SER A 66 0.08 24.05 -28.26
CA SER A 66 0.10 22.58 -28.27
C SER A 66 -1.21 22.03 -27.72
N PHE A 67 -1.81 21.10 -28.46
CA PHE A 67 -3.01 20.38 -28.00
C PHE A 67 -2.67 19.26 -27.02
N THR A 68 -1.40 18.90 -26.85
CA THR A 68 -0.99 17.85 -25.93
C THR A 68 -0.01 18.41 -24.91
N CYS A 69 -0.27 18.06 -23.66
CA CYS A 69 0.52 18.40 -22.51
C CYS A 69 0.86 17.16 -21.72
N TYR A 70 2.02 17.19 -21.09
CA TYR A 70 2.51 16.14 -20.24
C TYR A 70 2.74 16.71 -18.85
N VAL A 71 2.28 16.00 -17.83
CA VAL A 71 2.59 16.27 -16.43
C VAL A 71 3.24 15.01 -15.88
N THR A 72 4.47 15.15 -15.38
CA THR A 72 5.17 14.07 -14.69
C THR A 72 4.84 14.16 -13.21
N TYR A 73 4.47 13.03 -12.62
CA TYR A 73 4.22 12.85 -11.20
C TYR A 73 5.39 12.08 -10.62
N VAL A 74 5.94 12.60 -9.52
CA VAL A 74 7.01 11.97 -8.75
C VAL A 74 6.44 11.75 -7.35
N ASP A 75 6.31 10.51 -6.92
CA ASP A 75 5.69 10.12 -5.65
C ASP A 75 4.30 10.77 -5.44
N GLY A 76 3.43 10.71 -6.45
CA GLY A 76 2.12 11.36 -6.44
C GLY A 76 2.12 12.90 -6.52
N VAL A 77 3.28 13.55 -6.61
CA VAL A 77 3.40 15.02 -6.68
C VAL A 77 3.54 15.47 -8.13
N ALA A 78 2.58 16.29 -8.58
CA ALA A 78 2.58 16.85 -9.93
C ALA A 78 3.73 17.84 -10.16
N GLY A 79 4.48 17.64 -11.25
CA GLY A 79 5.46 18.58 -11.77
C GLY A 79 4.87 19.72 -12.59
N THR A 80 5.74 20.49 -13.26
CA THR A 80 5.30 21.55 -14.18
C THR A 80 4.85 20.96 -15.51
N PRO A 81 3.67 21.34 -16.06
CA PRO A 81 3.24 20.87 -17.37
C PRO A 81 4.23 21.23 -18.48
N SER A 82 4.44 20.31 -19.41
CA SER A 82 5.31 20.46 -20.58
C SER A 82 4.55 20.20 -21.87
N SER A 83 4.84 20.97 -22.93
CA SER A 83 4.31 20.72 -24.28
C SER A 83 5.09 19.65 -25.04
N SER A 84 6.29 19.30 -24.59
CA SER A 84 7.09 18.19 -25.12
C SER A 84 7.03 17.00 -24.17
N LEU A 85 7.02 15.80 -24.74
CA LEU A 85 7.13 14.56 -23.99
C LEU A 85 8.44 14.56 -23.17
N PRO A 86 8.40 14.21 -21.87
CA PRO A 86 9.60 14.03 -21.07
C PRO A 86 10.55 12.98 -21.69
N ASP A 87 11.85 13.27 -21.69
CA ASP A 87 12.87 12.31 -22.14
C ASP A 87 13.21 11.36 -20.99
N MET A 88 12.53 10.21 -20.96
CA MET A 88 12.64 9.20 -19.91
C MET A 88 12.70 7.80 -20.50
N VAL A 89 13.24 6.84 -19.75
CA VAL A 89 13.27 5.43 -20.13
C VAL A 89 12.05 4.74 -19.53
N TYR A 90 10.98 4.67 -20.32
CA TYR A 90 9.72 4.05 -19.91
C TYR A 90 9.87 2.55 -19.66
N ASP A 91 9.23 2.09 -18.58
CA ASP A 91 9.20 0.73 -18.08
C ASP A 91 7.75 0.33 -17.80
N ASP A 92 6.91 0.40 -18.83
CA ASP A 92 5.46 0.24 -18.72
C ASP A 92 5.01 -1.19 -18.37
N GLY A 93 5.95 -2.13 -18.31
CA GLY A 93 5.69 -3.56 -18.26
C GLY A 93 5.23 -4.11 -19.63
N THR A 94 4.75 -5.34 -19.63
CA THR A 94 4.23 -6.00 -20.84
C THR A 94 2.91 -6.72 -20.54
N PRO A 95 2.02 -6.91 -21.52
CA PRO A 95 0.83 -7.73 -21.31
C PRO A 95 1.19 -9.12 -20.78
N CYS A 96 0.48 -9.58 -19.75
CA CYS A 96 0.75 -10.89 -19.17
C CYS A 96 0.35 -12.01 -20.13
N SER A 97 1.11 -13.11 -20.15
CA SER A 97 0.77 -14.28 -20.97
C SER A 97 -0.52 -14.98 -20.54
N SER A 98 -0.90 -14.81 -19.27
CA SER A 98 -2.11 -15.39 -18.69
C SER A 98 -2.54 -14.59 -17.46
N THR A 99 -3.84 -14.48 -17.25
CA THR A 99 -4.40 -13.93 -16.00
C THR A 99 -4.17 -14.92 -14.84
N PRO A 100 -3.81 -14.45 -13.63
CA PRO A 100 -3.68 -15.30 -12.45
C PRO A 100 -4.92 -16.14 -12.16
N SER A 101 -4.74 -17.33 -11.59
CA SER A 101 -5.84 -18.25 -11.29
C SER A 101 -6.86 -17.60 -10.34
N GLY A 102 -8.13 -17.69 -10.69
CA GLY A 102 -9.20 -17.04 -9.94
C GLY A 102 -9.34 -15.55 -10.22
N PHE A 103 -8.71 -15.00 -11.25
CA PHE A 103 -8.97 -13.63 -11.69
C PHE A 103 -9.53 -13.63 -13.11
N ASP A 104 -10.49 -12.75 -13.38
CA ASP A 104 -10.89 -12.38 -14.72
C ASP A 104 -10.56 -10.90 -14.92
N ALA A 105 -9.47 -10.65 -15.63
CA ALA A 105 -8.85 -9.34 -15.77
C ALA A 105 -9.12 -8.75 -17.16
N LEU A 106 -9.65 -7.53 -17.20
CA LEU A 106 -9.77 -6.76 -18.45
C LEU A 106 -8.42 -6.24 -18.91
N LYS A 107 -7.59 -5.86 -17.94
CA LYS A 107 -6.22 -5.38 -18.13
C LYS A 107 -5.32 -6.13 -17.19
N ASN A 108 -4.22 -6.63 -17.72
CA ASN A 108 -3.14 -7.20 -16.95
C ASN A 108 -1.81 -6.71 -17.54
N VAL A 109 -0.86 -6.45 -16.66
CA VAL A 109 0.47 -6.02 -17.00
C VAL A 109 1.45 -6.75 -16.08
N CYS A 110 2.54 -7.20 -16.66
CA CYS A 110 3.54 -8.04 -16.03
C CYS A 110 4.91 -7.38 -16.16
N ASN A 111 5.63 -7.31 -15.05
CA ASN A 111 7.01 -6.87 -15.03
C ASN A 111 7.77 -7.61 -13.92
N GLN A 112 8.95 -8.16 -14.24
CA GLN A 112 9.81 -8.93 -13.33
C GLN A 112 9.11 -9.97 -12.42
N GLY A 113 8.02 -10.60 -12.89
CA GLY A 113 7.27 -11.62 -12.13
C GLY A 113 6.20 -11.05 -11.19
N VAL A 114 6.07 -9.72 -11.14
CA VAL A 114 4.92 -9.00 -10.56
C VAL A 114 3.85 -8.83 -11.63
N VAL A 115 2.59 -8.90 -11.20
CA VAL A 115 1.39 -8.77 -12.01
C VAL A 115 0.54 -7.66 -11.42
N GLY A 116 0.25 -6.64 -12.21
CA GLY A 116 -0.78 -5.63 -11.95
C GLY A 116 -2.01 -5.94 -12.79
N LEU A 117 -3.21 -5.90 -12.20
CA LEU A 117 -4.44 -6.24 -12.91
C LEU A 117 -5.65 -5.42 -12.46
N GLY A 118 -6.54 -5.14 -13.43
CA GLY A 118 -7.89 -4.64 -13.19
C GLY A 118 -8.92 -5.72 -13.50
N THR A 119 -9.71 -6.08 -12.50
CA THR A 119 -10.68 -7.18 -12.59
C THR A 119 -12.08 -6.71 -12.91
N VAL A 120 -12.86 -7.58 -13.54
CA VAL A 120 -14.34 -7.48 -13.51
C VAL A 120 -14.93 -8.47 -12.52
N TYR A 121 -14.22 -9.56 -12.26
CA TYR A 121 -14.65 -10.60 -11.34
C TYR A 121 -13.47 -11.18 -10.56
N ASN A 122 -13.68 -11.38 -9.25
CA ASN A 122 -12.88 -12.26 -8.43
C ASN A 122 -13.82 -13.22 -7.64
N PRO A 123 -13.44 -14.49 -7.41
CA PRO A 123 -14.20 -15.52 -6.71
C PRO A 123 -14.24 -15.31 -5.18
N ASN A 124 -13.45 -14.39 -4.64
CA ASN A 124 -13.35 -14.01 -3.23
C ASN A 124 -14.18 -12.76 -2.85
N GLY A 125 -15.02 -12.22 -3.74
CA GLY A 125 -16.21 -11.45 -3.34
C GLY A 125 -16.25 -9.95 -3.60
N SER A 126 -15.20 -9.29 -4.11
CA SER A 126 -15.35 -7.90 -4.59
C SER A 126 -15.37 -7.87 -6.11
N LYS A 127 -16.52 -7.49 -6.67
CA LYS A 127 -16.66 -7.20 -8.11
C LYS A 127 -15.91 -5.90 -8.38
N ASN A 128 -15.08 -5.90 -9.42
CA ASN A 128 -14.30 -4.74 -9.88
C ASN A 128 -13.28 -4.22 -8.86
N GLY A 129 -12.01 -4.33 -9.22
CA GLY A 129 -10.93 -3.74 -8.44
C GLY A 129 -9.58 -3.97 -9.05
N THR A 130 -8.61 -3.21 -8.55
CA THR A 130 -7.21 -3.30 -8.90
C THR A 130 -6.44 -4.13 -7.90
N TYR A 131 -5.56 -4.98 -8.41
CA TYR A 131 -4.74 -5.87 -7.62
C TYR A 131 -3.32 -5.87 -8.14
N ILE A 132 -2.36 -6.09 -7.23
CA ILE A 132 -0.96 -6.27 -7.57
C ILE A 132 -0.37 -7.43 -6.78
N GLY A 133 0.57 -8.16 -7.36
CA GLY A 133 1.26 -9.22 -6.64
C GLY A 133 1.95 -10.23 -7.55
N SER A 134 2.19 -11.43 -7.05
CA SER A 134 2.84 -12.50 -7.84
C SER A 134 2.17 -13.85 -7.60
N GLY A 135 1.99 -14.61 -8.69
CA GLY A 135 1.38 -15.93 -8.65
C GLY A 135 -0.03 -15.91 -8.03
N ASN A 136 -0.17 -16.54 -6.86
CA ASN A 136 -1.43 -16.59 -6.10
C ASN A 136 -1.49 -15.56 -4.96
N ASN A 137 -0.42 -14.79 -4.74
CA ASN A 137 -0.35 -13.78 -3.69
C ASN A 137 -0.66 -12.41 -4.30
N MET A 138 -1.95 -12.11 -4.44
CA MET A 138 -2.44 -10.84 -4.96
C MET A 138 -2.96 -9.99 -3.81
N GLN A 139 -2.45 -8.76 -3.71
CA GLN A 139 -2.92 -7.72 -2.81
C GLN A 139 -3.98 -6.88 -3.53
N PHE A 140 -5.08 -6.58 -2.83
CA PHE A 140 -6.07 -5.61 -3.28
C PHE A 140 -5.55 -4.20 -3.05
N LEU A 141 -5.65 -3.34 -4.07
CA LEU A 141 -5.25 -1.94 -3.99
C LEU A 141 -6.48 -1.04 -3.83
N SER A 142 -7.38 -1.05 -4.81
CA SER A 142 -8.57 -0.21 -4.82
C SER A 142 -9.76 -0.88 -5.52
N GLY A 143 -10.96 -0.39 -5.24
CA GLY A 143 -12.15 -0.71 -6.04
C GLY A 143 -12.13 0.03 -7.38
N GLY A 144 -13.02 -0.35 -8.30
CA GLY A 144 -13.15 0.31 -9.61
C GLY A 144 -12.66 -0.54 -10.78
N SER A 145 -12.53 0.04 -11.96
CA SER A 145 -11.93 -0.62 -13.12
C SER A 145 -10.45 -0.24 -13.29
N ALA A 146 -9.75 -0.92 -14.19
CA ALA A 146 -8.51 -0.41 -14.75
C ALA A 146 -8.67 -0.40 -16.26
N ASP A 147 -8.81 0.79 -16.84
CA ASP A 147 -8.99 0.95 -18.29
C ASP A 147 -7.63 1.06 -18.98
N GLN A 148 -6.66 1.69 -18.30
CA GLN A 148 -5.23 1.60 -18.55
C GLN A 148 -4.52 1.06 -17.31
N ALA A 149 -3.40 0.35 -17.51
CA ALA A 149 -2.61 -0.22 -16.44
C ALA A 149 -1.13 -0.28 -16.88
N PHE A 150 -0.24 0.18 -16.01
CA PHE A 150 1.20 0.28 -16.22
C PHE A 150 1.92 -0.22 -14.98
N LEU A 151 3.00 -1.00 -15.15
CA LEU A 151 3.73 -1.59 -14.03
C LEU A 151 5.23 -1.53 -14.32
N ASN A 152 5.98 -0.82 -13.47
CA ASN A 152 7.43 -0.78 -13.58
C ASN A 152 8.09 -2.00 -12.94
N SER A 153 9.39 -2.11 -13.13
CA SER A 153 10.21 -3.22 -12.65
C SER A 153 10.42 -3.22 -11.13
N VAL A 154 10.18 -2.09 -10.47
CA VAL A 154 10.28 -1.95 -9.00
C VAL A 154 9.00 -2.40 -8.31
N GLY A 155 7.88 -2.44 -9.03
CA GLY A 155 6.58 -2.86 -8.52
C GLY A 155 5.56 -1.73 -8.44
N ASP A 156 5.91 -0.50 -8.83
CA ASP A 156 4.98 0.62 -8.84
C ASP A 156 3.96 0.46 -9.96
N PHE A 157 2.71 0.76 -9.64
CA PHE A 157 1.56 0.46 -10.48
C PHE A 157 0.69 1.69 -10.69
N ALA A 158 0.51 2.09 -11.94
CA ALA A 158 -0.36 3.20 -12.32
C ALA A 158 -1.54 2.70 -13.15
N TRP A 159 -2.74 3.20 -12.86
CA TRP A 159 -3.95 2.82 -13.59
C TRP A 159 -4.95 3.96 -13.68
N THR A 160 -5.88 3.83 -14.62
CA THR A 160 -7.05 4.72 -14.71
C THR A 160 -8.30 3.96 -14.29
N ASP A 161 -9.04 4.47 -13.31
CA ASP A 161 -10.37 3.97 -12.99
C ASP A 161 -11.38 4.55 -13.98
N GLY A 162 -11.90 3.72 -14.87
CA GLY A 162 -12.92 4.12 -15.85
C GLY A 162 -14.31 4.31 -15.25
N GLN A 163 -14.55 3.91 -13.99
CA GLN A 163 -15.84 4.16 -13.34
C GLN A 163 -15.92 5.53 -12.70
N GLY A 164 -14.90 5.92 -11.95
CA GLY A 164 -14.82 7.26 -11.36
C GLY A 164 -14.12 8.29 -12.25
N GLU A 165 -13.46 7.85 -13.33
CA GLU A 165 -12.65 8.70 -14.21
C GLU A 165 -11.51 9.38 -13.43
N GLU A 166 -10.77 8.60 -12.64
CA GLU A 166 -9.57 9.05 -11.93
C GLU A 166 -8.32 8.28 -12.36
N ILE A 167 -7.16 8.90 -12.14
CA ILE A 167 -5.85 8.32 -12.39
C ILE A 167 -5.20 8.05 -11.04
N PHE A 168 -4.71 6.84 -10.83
CA PHE A 168 -4.06 6.46 -9.58
C PHE A 168 -2.65 5.93 -9.82
N GLU A 169 -1.84 6.04 -8.78
CA GLU A 169 -0.50 5.47 -8.68
C GLU A 169 -0.38 4.76 -7.33
N ALA A 170 0.12 3.53 -7.33
CA ALA A 170 0.46 2.76 -6.15
C ALA A 170 1.97 2.54 -6.13
N ILE A 171 2.62 3.03 -5.07
CA ILE A 171 4.07 2.98 -4.90
C ILE A 171 4.42 1.88 -3.92
N ASP A 172 5.32 0.97 -4.31
CA ASP A 172 5.78 -0.11 -3.43
C ASP A 172 6.69 0.46 -2.32
N THR A 173 6.18 0.47 -1.10
CA THR A 173 6.92 0.93 0.08
C THR A 173 7.71 -0.19 0.74
N SER A 174 7.71 -1.41 0.22
CA SER A 174 8.42 -2.55 0.80
C SER A 174 9.94 -2.33 0.87
N ALA A 175 10.50 -1.58 -0.09
CA ALA A 175 11.92 -1.22 -0.12
C ALA A 175 12.28 -0.11 0.90
N THR A 176 11.34 0.80 1.20
CA THR A 176 11.50 1.93 2.14
C THR A 176 10.97 1.66 3.53
N ALA A 177 10.19 0.58 3.73
CA ALA A 177 9.71 0.10 5.01
C ALA A 177 10.88 -0.42 5.84
N VAL A 178 11.63 0.50 6.45
CA VAL A 178 12.62 0.24 7.49
C VAL A 178 11.89 -0.45 8.63
N SER A 179 11.98 -1.78 8.68
CA SER A 179 11.53 -2.68 9.75
C SER A 179 10.16 -2.34 10.36
N PRO A 180 9.12 -3.15 10.14
CA PRO A 180 7.77 -2.87 10.65
C PRO A 180 7.77 -2.48 12.13
N ILE A 181 7.34 -1.24 12.37
CA ILE A 181 7.16 -0.69 13.72
C ILE A 181 6.07 -1.54 14.37
N PRO A 182 6.35 -2.28 15.45
CA PRO A 182 5.33 -3.11 16.08
C PRO A 182 4.19 -2.22 16.57
N GLU A 183 2.95 -2.57 16.21
CA GLU A 183 1.80 -1.85 16.72
C GLU A 183 1.77 -1.92 18.27
N PRO A 184 1.69 -0.77 18.96
CA PRO A 184 1.70 -0.74 20.42
C PRO A 184 0.43 -1.33 21.06
N GLY A 185 -0.59 -1.71 20.27
CA GLY A 185 -1.92 -2.07 20.75
C GLY A 185 -2.04 -3.48 21.35
N SER A 186 -1.47 -4.50 20.72
CA SER A 186 -1.85 -5.90 21.00
C SER A 186 -1.34 -6.41 22.36
N LEU A 187 -0.13 -6.03 22.77
CA LEU A 187 0.46 -6.43 24.05
C LEU A 187 -0.10 -5.65 25.23
N LEU A 188 -0.42 -4.36 25.02
CA LEU A 188 -1.03 -3.52 26.05
C LEU A 188 -2.45 -4.00 26.35
N LEU A 189 -3.21 -4.43 25.34
CA LEU A 189 -4.55 -5.01 25.52
C LEU A 189 -4.52 -6.36 26.28
N VAL A 190 -3.59 -7.26 25.93
CA VAL A 190 -3.45 -8.56 26.62
C VAL A 190 -2.98 -8.36 28.06
N GLY A 191 -2.02 -7.46 28.28
CA GLY A 191 -1.50 -7.14 29.61
C GLY A 191 -2.55 -6.51 30.52
N THR A 192 -3.32 -5.54 30.01
CA THR A 192 -4.44 -4.96 30.76
C THR A 192 -5.52 -6.01 31.05
N GLY A 193 -5.86 -6.88 30.08
CA GLY A 193 -6.79 -7.99 30.29
C GLY A 193 -6.38 -8.95 31.41
N LEU A 194 -5.11 -9.36 31.46
CA LEU A 194 -4.59 -10.27 32.50
C LEU A 194 -4.55 -9.64 33.89
N LEU A 195 -4.22 -8.35 34.00
CA LEU A 195 -4.25 -7.62 35.27
C LEU A 195 -5.67 -7.50 35.82
N TRP A 196 -6.64 -7.22 34.94
CA TRP A 196 -8.05 -7.20 35.33
C TRP A 196 -8.54 -8.59 35.75
N PHE A 197 -8.14 -9.64 35.02
CA PHE A 197 -8.50 -11.02 35.36
C PHE A 197 -7.96 -11.44 36.74
N THR A 198 -6.69 -11.17 37.01
CA THR A 198 -6.06 -11.50 38.31
C THR A 198 -6.66 -10.70 39.46
N ALA A 199 -6.97 -9.42 39.25
CA ALA A 199 -7.68 -8.59 40.25
C ALA A 199 -9.08 -9.15 40.56
N ALA A 200 -9.81 -9.63 39.54
CA ALA A 200 -11.12 -10.25 39.70
C ALA A 200 -11.06 -11.57 40.48
N VAL A 201 -10.10 -12.45 40.17
CA VAL A 201 -9.89 -13.71 40.91
C VAL A 201 -9.58 -13.45 42.38
N ARG A 202 -8.70 -12.48 42.67
CA ARG A 202 -8.34 -12.12 44.04
C ARG A 202 -9.52 -11.56 44.84
N ARG A 203 -10.38 -10.74 44.22
CA ARG A 203 -11.61 -10.27 44.87
C ARG A 203 -12.57 -11.41 45.21
N ARG A 204 -12.64 -12.45 44.38
CA ARG A 204 -13.52 -13.60 44.62
C ARG A 204 -13.03 -14.52 45.74
N ALA A 205 -11.72 -14.75 45.86
CA ALA A 205 -11.16 -15.64 46.88
C ALA A 205 -11.21 -15.07 48.32
N ASN A 206 -11.33 -13.76 48.46
CA ASN A 206 -11.40 -13.06 49.75
C ASN A 206 -12.84 -12.76 50.21
N ARG A 207 -13.86 -13.29 49.51
CA ARG A 207 -15.25 -13.28 49.93
C ARG A 207 -15.61 -14.68 50.42
#